data_AF-A0A1Z1WP99-F1
#
_entry.id   AF-A0A1Z1WP99-F1
#
_cell.length_a   1.000
_cell.length_b   1.000
_cell.length_c   1.000
_cell.angle_alpha   90.00
_cell.angle_beta   90.00
_cell.angle_gamma   90.00
#
_symmetry.space_group_name_H-M   'P 1'
#
loop_
_entity.id
_entity.type
_entity.pdbx_description
1 polymer ?
#
loop_
_entity_poly.entity_id
_entity_poly.type
_entity_poly.pdbx_seq_one_letter_code
_entity_poly.pdbx_strand_id
1 'polypeptide(L)'
;MAALSGWRTDQAMIAACPYAWPWNVLGWPGVNVPAGRVAGGLPVGAQLLGPEGSEPLLISLAAQLEDDLRWHEEWPTPLADTQAAP
;
A
#
# COMPACT_ATOMS: atom_id res chain seq x y z
N MET A 1 -6.64 12.51 24.30
CA MET A 1 -7.30 12.08 23.04
C MET A 1 -8.01 13.28 22.45
N ALA A 2 -7.55 13.80 21.32
CA ALA A 2 -8.23 14.93 20.67
C ALA A 2 -9.60 14.45 20.14
N ALA A 3 -10.69 15.02 20.65
CA ALA A 3 -12.04 14.75 20.17
C ALA A 3 -12.24 15.45 18.82
N LEU A 4 -11.79 14.81 17.75
CA LEU A 4 -12.04 15.26 16.38
C LEU A 4 -13.50 14.94 16.02
N SER A 5 -14.20 15.91 15.42
CA SER A 5 -15.51 15.66 14.80
C SER A 5 -15.34 14.69 13.63
N GLY A 6 -16.40 13.96 13.26
CA GLY A 6 -16.36 12.98 12.15
C GLY A 6 -15.71 13.54 10.87
N TRP A 7 -16.07 14.77 10.49
CA TRP A 7 -15.46 15.47 9.36
C TRP A 7 -13.95 15.69 9.50
N ARG A 8 -13.47 16.09 10.69
CA ARG A 8 -12.04 16.29 10.93
C ARG A 8 -11.28 14.97 10.95
N THR A 9 -11.92 13.89 11.39
CA THR A 9 -11.38 12.54 11.32
C THR A 9 -11.23 12.10 9.85
N ASP A 10 -12.25 12.31 9.02
CA ASP A 10 -12.19 11.97 7.60
C ASP A 10 -11.11 12.77 6.88
N GLN A 11 -10.99 14.08 7.13
CA GLN A 11 -9.92 14.89 6.53
C GLN A 11 -8.52 14.41 6.95
N ALA A 12 -8.35 14.00 8.21
CA ALA A 12 -7.07 13.45 8.68
C ALA A 12 -6.77 12.09 8.06
N MET A 13 -7.77 11.22 7.91
CA MET A 13 -7.62 9.91 7.25
C MET A 13 -7.30 10.04 5.76
N ILE A 14 -7.97 10.96 5.06
CA ILE A 14 -7.68 11.29 3.65
C ILE A 14 -6.25 11.82 3.52
N ALA A 15 -5.81 12.70 4.42
CA ALA A 15 -4.46 13.25 4.37
C ALA A 15 -3.37 12.19 4.65
N ALA A 16 -3.65 11.22 5.50
CA ALA A 16 -2.72 10.14 5.81
C ALA A 16 -2.57 9.12 4.66
N CYS A 17 -3.68 8.82 3.97
CA CYS A 17 -3.72 7.82 2.90
C CYS A 17 -4.50 8.35 1.68
N PRO A 18 -4.01 9.42 1.01
CA PRO A 18 -4.77 10.11 -0.03
C PRO A 18 -5.09 9.22 -1.23
N TYR A 19 -4.24 8.22 -1.48
CA TYR A 19 -4.38 7.32 -2.61
C TYR A 19 -5.25 6.09 -2.33
N ALA A 20 -5.61 5.78 -1.08
CA ALA A 20 -6.41 4.59 -0.75
C ALA A 20 -7.88 4.91 -0.45
N TRP A 21 -8.17 6.13 -0.01
CA TRP A 21 -9.50 6.52 0.45
C TRP A 21 -10.60 6.49 -0.62
N PRO A 22 -10.40 6.97 -1.87
CA PRO A 22 -11.47 6.99 -2.87
C PRO A 22 -12.02 5.60 -3.21
N TRP A 23 -11.17 4.58 -3.23
CA TRP A 23 -11.56 3.22 -3.65
C TRP A 23 -12.33 2.49 -2.55
N ASN A 24 -12.01 2.74 -1.28
CA ASN A 24 -12.78 2.22 -0.16
C ASN A 24 -14.23 2.71 -0.17
N VAL A 25 -14.46 3.93 -0.67
CA VAL A 25 -15.82 4.49 -0.82
C VAL A 25 -16.54 3.89 -2.04
N LEU A 26 -15.81 3.65 -3.13
CA LEU A 26 -16.36 3.11 -4.38
C LEU A 26 -16.55 1.58 -4.36
N GLY A 27 -15.90 0.87 -3.45
CA GLY A 27 -15.90 -0.60 -3.39
C GLY A 27 -15.15 -1.26 -4.55
N TRP A 28 -14.29 -0.52 -5.25
CA TRP A 28 -13.58 -1.02 -6.42
C TRP A 28 -12.35 -1.84 -6.02
N PRO A 29 -12.05 -2.92 -6.76
CA PRO A 29 -10.90 -3.76 -6.45
C PRO A 29 -9.59 -3.02 -6.72
N GLY A 30 -8.65 -3.17 -5.79
CA GLY A 30 -7.31 -2.62 -5.88
C GLY A 30 -6.27 -3.56 -5.30
N VAL A 31 -5.11 -3.65 -5.93
CA VAL A 31 -3.96 -4.45 -5.49
C VAL A 31 -2.73 -3.56 -5.39
N ASN A 32 -1.91 -3.74 -4.35
CA ASN A 32 -0.65 -3.01 -4.20
C ASN A 32 0.52 -3.96 -4.49
N VAL A 33 1.42 -3.52 -5.36
CA VAL A 33 2.61 -4.28 -5.77
C VAL A 33 3.89 -3.47 -5.45
N PRO A 34 4.99 -4.11 -5.06
CA PRO A 34 6.29 -3.45 -4.91
C PRO A 34 6.75 -2.81 -6.24
N ALA A 35 7.10 -1.54 -6.20
CA ALA A 35 7.56 -0.74 -7.35
C ALA A 35 9.00 -0.23 -7.18
N GLY A 36 9.80 -0.93 -6.37
CA GLY A 36 11.18 -0.58 -6.06
C GLY A 36 11.35 0.15 -4.72
N ARG A 37 12.43 0.91 -4.59
CA ARG A 37 12.83 1.61 -3.36
C ARG A 37 13.19 3.06 -3.65
N VAL A 38 12.90 3.96 -2.71
CA VAL A 38 13.42 5.32 -2.76
C VAL A 38 14.90 5.37 -2.36
N ALA A 39 15.56 6.48 -2.69
CA ALA A 39 16.89 6.82 -2.17
C ALA A 39 16.83 6.88 -0.63
N GLY A 40 17.32 5.82 0.04
CA GLY A 40 17.12 5.58 1.47
C GLY A 40 16.68 4.16 1.82
N GLY A 41 16.39 3.33 0.82
CA GLY A 41 16.11 1.90 0.99
C GLY A 41 14.67 1.57 1.42
N LEU A 42 13.83 2.59 1.65
CA LEU A 42 12.41 2.40 1.95
C LEU A 42 11.66 1.86 0.72
N PRO A 43 10.82 0.82 0.88
CA PRO A 43 10.05 0.25 -0.21
C PRO A 43 8.98 1.23 -0.70
N VAL A 44 8.76 1.25 -2.01
CA VAL A 44 7.69 1.98 -2.69
C VAL A 44 6.69 0.97 -3.24
N GLY A 45 5.41 1.21 -2.99
CA GLY A 45 4.33 0.43 -3.60
C GLY A 45 3.65 1.20 -4.72
N ALA A 46 3.29 0.50 -5.80
CA ALA A 46 2.35 0.97 -6.80
C ALA A 46 0.98 0.34 -6.55
N GLN A 47 -0.08 1.15 -6.58
CA GLN A 47 -1.45 0.69 -6.44
C GLN A 47 -2.10 0.56 -7.82
N LEU A 48 -2.51 -0.66 -8.16
CA LEU A 48 -3.24 -0.98 -9.38
C LEU A 48 -4.72 -1.09 -9.05
N LEU A 49 -5.56 -0.52 -9.91
CA LEU A 49 -6.99 -0.39 -9.67
C LEU A 49 -7.74 -0.85 -10.90
N GLY A 50 -8.90 -1.47 -10.68
CA GLY A 50 -9.76 -1.93 -11.75
C GLY A 50 -11.23 -1.69 -11.45
N PRO A 51 -12.10 -1.81 -12.47
CA PRO A 51 -13.55 -1.74 -12.28
C PRO A 51 -14.06 -2.92 -11.43
N GLU A 52 -15.30 -2.84 -10.96
CA GLU A 52 -15.97 -3.94 -10.25
C GLU A 52 -15.86 -5.27 -11.03
N GLY A 53 -15.55 -6.36 -10.33
CA GLY A 53 -15.43 -7.70 -10.93
C GLY A 53 -14.12 -7.95 -11.68
N SER A 54 -13.15 -7.04 -11.62
CA SER A 54 -11.84 -7.18 -12.27
C SER A 54 -10.75 -7.80 -11.39
N GLU A 55 -11.10 -8.37 -10.24
CA GLU A 55 -10.16 -9.05 -9.34
C GLU A 55 -9.29 -10.10 -10.05
N PRO A 56 -9.83 -10.98 -10.92
CA PRO A 56 -8.99 -11.96 -11.63
C PRO A 56 -7.96 -11.30 -12.56
N LEU A 57 -8.32 -10.18 -13.18
CA LEU A 57 -7.42 -9.41 -14.03
C LEU A 57 -6.31 -8.74 -13.20
N LEU A 58 -6.67 -8.12 -12.08
CA LEU A 58 -5.71 -7.49 -11.18
C LEU A 58 -4.73 -8.50 -10.57
N ILE A 59 -5.22 -9.68 -10.19
CA ILE A 59 -4.37 -10.77 -9.68
C ILE A 59 -3.44 -11.29 -10.79
N SER A 60 -3.95 -11.48 -12.01
CA SER A 60 -3.13 -11.91 -13.15
C SER A 60 -2.04 -10.89 -13.49
N LEU A 61 -2.34 -9.60 -13.43
CA LEU A 61 -1.37 -8.52 -13.64
C LEU A 61 -0.34 -8.48 -12.51
N ALA A 62 -0.77 -8.62 -11.25
CA ALA A 62 0.14 -8.67 -10.11
C ALA A 62 1.09 -9.88 -10.19
N ALA A 63 0.61 -11.04 -10.64
CA ALA A 63 1.43 -12.24 -10.83
C ALA A 63 2.48 -12.05 -11.94
N GLN A 64 2.12 -11.40 -13.05
CA GLN A 64 3.09 -11.06 -14.11
C GLN A 64 4.18 -10.12 -13.61
N LEU A 65 3.81 -9.12 -12.79
CA LEU A 65 4.77 -8.21 -12.17
C LEU A 65 5.64 -8.91 -11.13
N GLU A 66 5.09 -9.87 -10.39
CA GLU A 66 5.85 -10.68 -9.43
C GLU A 66 6.92 -11.54 -10.09
N ASP A 67 6.60 -12.14 -11.24
CA ASP A 67 7.54 -12.98 -12.00
C ASP A 67 8.66 -12.13 -12.63
N ASP A 68 8.33 -10.93 -13.13
CA ASP A 68 9.29 -10.00 -13.74
C ASP A 68 10.20 -9.31 -12.71
N LEU A 69 9.60 -8.76 -11.64
CA LEU A 69 10.33 -7.97 -10.64
C LEU A 69 10.91 -8.81 -9.50
N ARG A 70 10.49 -10.08 -9.37
CA ARG A 70 11.03 -11.08 -8.41
C ARG A 70 11.17 -10.57 -6.98
N TRP A 71 10.30 -9.66 -6.55
CA TRP A 71 10.39 -9.02 -5.23
C TRP A 71 10.29 -10.02 -4.07
N HIS A 72 9.77 -11.24 -4.31
CA HIS A 72 9.69 -12.33 -3.34
C HIS A 72 11.07 -12.90 -2.95
N GLU A 73 12.10 -12.63 -3.75
CA GLU A 73 13.49 -12.99 -3.46
C GLU A 73 14.19 -11.95 -2.57
N GLU A 74 13.63 -10.74 -2.48
CA GLU A 74 14.18 -9.65 -1.68
C GLU A 74 13.61 -9.63 -0.27
N TRP A 75 14.45 -9.93 0.72
CA TRP A 75 14.10 -9.81 2.12
C TRP A 75 14.75 -8.56 2.74
N PRO A 76 13.99 -7.73 3.48
CA PRO A 76 14.59 -6.63 4.21
C PRO A 76 15.59 -7.19 5.23
N THR A 77 16.74 -6.54 5.36
CA THR A 77 17.65 -6.84 6.48
C THR A 77 16.86 -6.68 7.78
N PRO A 78 16.82 -7.70 8.65
CA PRO A 78 16.16 -7.58 9.93
C PRO A 78 16.65 -6.32 10.63
N LEU A 79 15.72 -5.50 11.11
CA LEU A 79 16.07 -4.38 11.95
C LEU A 79 16.83 -4.99 13.14
N ALA A 80 18.13 -4.75 13.24
CA ALA A 80 18.92 -5.20 14.38
C ALA A 80 18.16 -4.73 15.62
N ASP A 81 17.83 -5.68 16.51
CA ASP A 81 16.92 -5.49 17.65
C ASP A 81 16.97 -4.05 18.12
N THR A 82 15.88 -3.30 17.90
CA THR A 82 15.72 -1.97 18.49
C THR A 82 15.85 -2.20 19.99
N GLN A 83 17.04 -1.96 20.50
CA GLN A 83 17.33 -1.93 21.93
C GLN A 83 16.21 -1.09 22.54
N ALA A 84 15.44 -1.73 23.42
CA ALA A 84 14.26 -1.17 24.07
C ALA A 84 14.45 0.32 24.35
N ALA A 85 13.63 1.16 23.70
CA ALA A 85 13.54 2.55 24.07
C ALA A 85 12.96 2.62 25.49
N PRO A 86 13.50 3.49 26.38
CA PRO A 86 13.13 3.57 27.79
C PRO A 86 11.71 4.06 28.03
#